data_AF-A0A8U0FRY2-F1
#
_entry.id   AF-A0A8U0FRY2-F1
#
_cell.length_a   1.000
_cell.length_b   1.000
_cell.length_c   1.000
_cell.angle_alpha   90.00
_cell.angle_beta   90.00
_cell.angle_gamma   90.00
#
_symmetry.space_group_name_H-M   'P 1'
#
loop_
_entity.id
_entity.type
_entity.pdbx_description
1 polymer ?
#
loop_
_entity_poly.entity_id
_entity_poly.type
_entity_poly.pdbx_seq_one_letter_code
_entity_poly.pdbx_strand_id
1 'polypeptide(L)'
;MYLRFVTPLIHPHSRVESGFFRASWYVQRNNCPDWIRHELSDQFNWFAQHLPLPGRIARHFKRRDSIWGICWFDPQAREAVSRARYCAWLLEEGGLPVRTITTSRQREVIWRDAHQIVTKPSADLPKAFP
;
A
#
# COMPACT_ATOMS: atom_id res chain seq x y z
N MET A 1 -3.61 -15.06 4.66
CA MET A 1 -4.46 -13.91 4.31
C MET A 1 -3.58 -12.87 3.63
N TYR A 2 -4.13 -12.11 2.70
CA TYR A 2 -3.38 -11.01 2.07
C TYR A 2 -3.31 -9.83 3.02
N LEU A 3 -2.22 -9.06 2.92
CA LEU A 3 -1.91 -7.97 3.85
C LEU A 3 -1.86 -6.64 3.10
N ARG A 4 -2.37 -5.58 3.71
CA ARG A 4 -2.20 -4.22 3.23
C ARG A 4 -1.86 -3.33 4.40
N PHE A 5 -0.86 -2.49 4.19
CA PHE A 5 -0.41 -1.51 5.15
C PHE A 5 -0.99 -0.16 4.75
N VAL A 6 -1.78 0.45 5.63
CA VAL A 6 -2.57 1.64 5.36
C VAL A 6 -2.23 2.77 6.32
N THR A 7 -2.47 3.99 5.88
CA THR A 7 -2.31 5.24 6.64
C THR A 7 -3.68 5.93 6.77
N PRO A 8 -3.86 6.90 7.68
CA PRO A 8 -5.13 7.61 7.82
C PRO A 8 -5.48 8.49 6.61
N LEU A 9 -4.54 8.68 5.66
CA LEU A 9 -4.78 9.49 4.47
C LEU A 9 -5.71 8.78 3.48
N ILE A 10 -6.75 9.47 3.01
CA ILE A 10 -7.67 8.90 2.02
C ILE A 10 -7.15 9.13 0.60
N HIS A 11 -7.09 8.06 -0.19
CA HIS A 11 -6.65 8.10 -1.57
C HIS A 11 -7.74 8.78 -2.44
N PRO A 12 -7.50 9.92 -3.11
CA PRO A 12 -8.51 10.63 -3.91
C PRO A 12 -9.28 9.78 -4.93
N HIS A 13 -8.63 8.82 -5.60
CA HIS A 13 -9.31 7.99 -6.60
C HIS A 13 -10.01 6.75 -6.04
N SER A 14 -9.34 5.90 -5.24
CA SER A 14 -9.98 4.72 -4.65
C SER A 14 -10.87 5.02 -3.45
N ARG A 15 -10.85 6.24 -2.90
CA ARG A 15 -11.68 6.73 -1.79
C ARG A 15 -11.57 5.92 -0.49
N VAL A 16 -10.47 5.20 -0.31
CA VAL A 16 -10.16 4.41 0.89
C VAL A 16 -8.78 4.77 1.43
N GLU A 17 -8.43 4.23 2.60
CA GLU A 17 -7.13 4.44 3.24
C GLU A 17 -5.96 4.13 2.29
N SER A 18 -5.03 5.09 2.23
CA SER A 18 -3.89 5.06 1.33
C SER A 18 -2.83 4.10 1.84
N GLY A 19 -2.23 3.34 0.91
CA GLY A 19 -1.07 2.52 1.23
C GLY A 19 0.17 3.38 1.48
N PHE A 20 1.12 2.88 2.27
CA PHE A 20 2.27 3.68 2.69
C PHE A 20 3.17 4.16 1.55
N PHE A 21 3.27 3.43 0.42
CA PHE A 21 4.08 3.86 -0.72
C PHE A 21 3.66 5.26 -1.18
N ARG A 22 2.35 5.49 -1.24
CA ARG A 22 1.79 6.79 -1.60
C ARG A 22 1.91 7.80 -0.47
N ALA A 23 1.83 7.38 0.78
CA ALA A 23 1.80 8.30 1.91
C ALA A 23 3.21 8.76 2.36
N SER A 24 4.26 8.14 1.84
CA SER A 24 5.65 8.41 2.19
C SER A 24 6.14 9.85 1.94
N TRP A 25 5.54 10.58 1.00
CA TRP A 25 5.83 12.02 0.81
C TRP A 25 5.54 12.84 2.07
N TYR A 26 4.64 12.38 2.94
CA TYR A 26 4.34 13.04 4.20
C TYR A 26 5.58 13.11 5.09
N VAL A 27 6.34 12.01 5.19
CA VAL A 27 7.56 11.96 6.00
C VAL A 27 8.69 12.80 5.38
N GLN A 28 8.69 12.96 4.05
CA GLN A 28 9.64 13.86 3.37
C GLN A 28 9.35 15.35 3.63
N ARG A 29 8.09 15.73 3.87
CA ARG A 29 7.69 17.14 4.06
C ARG A 29 7.63 17.61 5.51
N ASN A 30 7.66 16.68 6.46
CA ASN A 30 7.65 16.98 7.88
C ASN A 30 9.07 16.94 8.46
N ASN A 31 9.23 17.44 9.69
CA ASN A 31 10.51 17.48 10.40
C ASN A 31 10.95 16.11 10.93
N CYS A 32 10.98 15.10 10.05
CA CYS A 32 11.46 13.76 10.34
C CYS A 32 13.00 13.76 10.46
N PRO A 33 13.62 12.91 11.29
CA PRO A 33 15.06 12.71 11.29
C PRO A 33 15.62 12.23 9.94
N ASP A 34 16.82 12.70 9.56
CA ASP A 34 17.48 12.31 8.30
C ASP A 34 17.70 10.81 8.15
N TRP A 35 18.04 10.12 9.25
CA TRP A 35 18.30 8.69 9.22
C TRP A 35 17.06 7.87 8.81
N ILE A 36 15.85 8.31 9.23
CA ILE A 36 14.58 7.66 8.81
C ILE A 36 14.36 7.87 7.31
N ARG A 37 14.65 9.07 6.80
CA ARG A 37 14.53 9.37 5.36
C ARG A 37 15.44 8.49 4.53
N HIS A 38 16.71 8.36 4.93
CA HIS A 38 17.69 7.51 4.25
C HIS A 38 17.25 6.04 4.27
N GLU A 39 16.87 5.53 5.45
CA GLU A 39 16.46 4.14 5.58
C GLU A 39 15.20 3.84 4.74
N LEU A 40 14.19 4.71 4.77
CA LEU A 40 13.01 4.57 3.91
C LEU A 40 13.36 4.58 2.42
N SER A 41 14.31 5.44 2.02
CA SER A 41 14.79 5.49 0.64
C SER A 41 15.43 4.17 0.22
N ASP A 42 16.25 3.55 1.08
CA ASP A 42 16.89 2.27 0.80
C ASP A 42 15.87 1.13 0.67
N GLN A 43 14.85 1.11 1.54
CA GLN A 43 13.76 0.15 1.40
C GLN A 43 12.97 0.35 0.10
N PHE A 44 12.70 1.60 -0.30
CA PHE A 44 11.99 1.88 -1.56
C PHE A 44 12.82 1.54 -2.80
N ASN A 45 14.12 1.77 -2.76
CA ASN A 45 15.04 1.33 -3.80
C ASN A 45 15.00 -0.19 -3.96
N TRP A 46 14.97 -0.93 -2.85
CA TRP A 46 14.79 -2.37 -2.90
C TRP A 46 13.45 -2.76 -3.54
N PHE A 47 12.33 -2.14 -3.13
CA PHE A 47 11.02 -2.42 -3.73
C PHE A 47 10.98 -2.12 -5.23
N ALA A 48 11.59 -1.01 -5.67
CA ALA A 48 11.64 -0.65 -7.09
C ALA A 48 12.36 -1.72 -7.94
N GLN A 49 13.32 -2.43 -7.35
CA GLN A 49 14.08 -3.49 -8.02
C GLN A 49 13.41 -4.86 -7.94
N HIS A 50 12.69 -5.16 -6.85
CA HIS A 50 12.26 -6.53 -6.53
C HIS A 50 10.74 -6.74 -6.49
N LEU A 51 9.94 -5.68 -6.39
CA LEU A 51 8.47 -5.77 -6.40
C LEU A 51 7.96 -5.33 -7.78
N PRO A 52 7.44 -6.25 -8.62
CA PRO A 52 6.97 -5.91 -9.95
C PRO A 52 5.87 -4.85 -9.90
N LEU A 53 5.99 -3.82 -10.74
CA LEU A 53 4.92 -2.83 -10.89
C LEU A 53 3.67 -3.52 -11.46
N PRO A 54 2.48 -3.33 -10.85
CA PRO A 54 1.26 -3.92 -11.39
C PRO A 54 1.00 -3.46 -12.82
N GLY A 55 0.90 -4.42 -13.74
CA GLY A 55 0.56 -4.14 -15.14
C GLY A 55 -0.84 -3.52 -15.33
N ARG A 56 -1.67 -3.54 -14.27
CA ARG A 56 -2.96 -2.84 -14.24
C ARG A 56 -3.33 -2.45 -12.80
N ILE A 57 -3.44 -1.14 -12.55
CA ILE A 57 -3.89 -0.58 -11.27
C ILE A 57 -5.35 -0.11 -11.28
N ALA A 58 -5.96 0.02 -12.46
CA ALA A 58 -7.33 0.47 -12.62
C ALA A 58 -8.04 -0.25 -13.77
N ARG A 59 -9.38 -0.28 -13.73
CA ARG A 59 -10.24 -0.67 -14.86
C ARG A 59 -10.97 0.57 -15.36
N HIS A 60 -10.68 0.95 -16.59
CA HIS A 60 -11.32 2.09 -17.25
C HIS A 60 -12.53 1.64 -18.07
N PHE A 61 -13.56 2.48 -18.12
CA PHE A 61 -14.79 2.23 -18.89
C PHE A 61 -15.13 3.46 -19.73
N LYS A 62 -15.81 3.23 -20.87
CA LYS A 62 -16.20 4.33 -21.77
C LYS A 62 -17.39 5.16 -21.28
N ARG A 63 -18.30 4.57 -20.50
CA ARG A 63 -19.61 5.17 -20.11
C ARG A 63 -19.89 5.19 -18.61
N ARG A 64 -18.88 4.90 -17.79
CA ARG A 64 -18.97 4.94 -16.32
C ARG A 64 -17.60 5.22 -15.72
N ASP A 65 -17.59 5.55 -14.44
CA ASP A 65 -16.36 5.87 -13.72
C ASP A 65 -15.35 4.73 -13.72
N SER A 66 -14.07 5.11 -13.75
CA SER A 66 -12.95 4.18 -13.64
C SER A 66 -12.90 3.59 -12.23
N ILE A 67 -12.61 2.29 -12.16
CA ILE A 67 -12.40 1.59 -10.90
C ILE A 67 -10.91 1.62 -10.60
N TRP A 68 -10.54 2.23 -9.48
CA TRP A 68 -9.16 2.28 -9.00
C TRP A 68 -8.91 1.20 -7.96
N GLY A 69 -7.92 0.36 -8.23
CA GLY A 69 -7.56 -0.77 -7.39
C GLY A 69 -6.72 -0.40 -6.18
N ILE A 70 -6.70 -1.31 -5.21
CA ILE A 70 -5.82 -1.28 -4.05
C ILE A 70 -4.92 -2.51 -4.04
N CYS A 71 -3.63 -2.29 -3.78
CA CYS A 71 -2.64 -3.36 -3.70
C CYS A 71 -2.67 -4.03 -2.33
N TRP A 72 -2.45 -5.35 -2.34
CA TRP A 72 -2.24 -6.19 -1.17
C TRP A 72 -1.04 -7.10 -1.41
N PHE A 73 -0.19 -7.27 -0.41
CA PHE A 73 0.87 -8.26 -0.42
C PHE A 73 0.30 -9.67 -0.27
N ASP A 74 0.84 -10.58 -1.08
CA ASP A 74 0.68 -12.02 -0.86
C ASP A 74 1.47 -12.42 0.40
N PRO A 75 0.90 -13.21 1.32
CA PRO A 75 1.62 -13.64 2.52
C PRO A 75 2.87 -14.48 2.21
N GLN A 76 2.98 -15.08 1.02
CA GLN A 76 4.17 -15.81 0.59
C GLN A 76 5.31 -14.89 0.13
N ALA A 77 5.03 -13.60 -0.11
CA ALA A 77 6.04 -12.60 -0.45
C ALA A 77 6.85 -12.17 0.80
N ARG A 78 7.48 -13.14 1.48
CA ARG A 78 8.02 -12.98 2.83
C ARG A 78 8.96 -11.79 3.00
N GLU A 79 9.89 -11.59 2.05
CA GLU A 79 10.82 -10.46 2.11
C GLU A 79 10.10 -9.12 1.90
N ALA A 80 9.23 -9.03 0.89
CA ALA A 80 8.44 -7.83 0.63
C ALA A 80 7.55 -7.46 1.85
N VAL A 81 6.93 -8.46 2.49
CA VAL A 81 6.13 -8.27 3.71
C VAL A 81 7.00 -7.83 4.88
N SER A 82 8.17 -8.44 5.08
CA SER A 82 9.12 -8.07 6.14
C SER A 82 9.58 -6.61 6.00
N ARG A 83 9.99 -6.21 4.79
CA ARG A 83 10.38 -4.83 4.49
C ARG A 83 9.21 -3.87 4.60
N ALA A 84 8.01 -4.27 4.21
CA ALA A 84 6.80 -3.46 4.37
C ALA A 84 6.47 -3.18 5.85
N ARG A 85 6.69 -4.16 6.74
CA ARG A 85 6.58 -3.96 8.19
C ARG A 85 7.63 -2.99 8.72
N TYR A 86 8.86 -3.09 8.21
CA TYR A 86 9.93 -2.19 8.58
C TYR A 86 9.65 -0.74 8.12
N CYS A 87 9.21 -0.55 6.88
CA CYS A 87 8.73 0.75 6.40
C CYS A 87 7.56 1.27 7.24
N ALA A 88 6.63 0.41 7.65
CA ALA A 88 5.53 0.81 8.52
C ALA A 88 6.06 1.39 9.84
N TRP A 89 6.99 0.70 10.50
CA TRP A 89 7.64 1.18 11.71
C TRP A 89 8.38 2.52 11.49
N LEU A 90 9.19 2.64 10.43
CA LEU A 90 9.90 3.88 10.10
C LEU A 90 8.95 5.08 9.90
N LEU A 91 7.82 4.86 9.22
CA LEU A 91 6.82 5.90 9.01
C LEU A 91 6.11 6.30 10.30
N GLU A 92 5.86 5.34 11.19
CA GLU A 92 5.31 5.61 12.52
C GLU A 92 6.25 6.47 13.36
N GLU A 93 7.54 6.12 13.41
CA GLU A 93 8.58 6.93 14.05
C GLU A 93 8.71 8.31 13.39
N GLY A 94 8.45 8.40 12.08
CA GLY A 94 8.38 9.64 11.32
C GLY A 94 7.09 10.47 11.52
N GLY A 95 6.18 10.04 12.41
CA GLY A 95 4.95 10.74 12.75
C GLY A 95 3.74 10.43 11.86
N LEU A 96 3.84 9.45 10.96
CA LEU A 96 2.73 8.98 10.14
C LEU A 96 2.29 7.59 10.58
N PRO A 97 1.14 7.45 11.28
CA PRO A 97 0.71 6.14 11.76
C PRO A 97 0.41 5.18 10.60
N VAL A 98 0.83 3.93 10.74
CA VAL A 98 0.59 2.85 9.78
C VAL A 98 -0.10 1.69 10.47
N ARG A 99 -1.13 1.12 9.83
CA ARG A 99 -1.85 -0.04 10.36
C ARG A 99 -1.91 -1.13 9.31
N THR A 100 -1.95 -2.38 9.76
CA THR A 100 -2.09 -3.53 8.86
C THR A 100 -3.54 -3.96 8.84
N ILE A 101 -4.15 -4.03 7.65
CA ILE A 101 -5.42 -4.70 7.43
C ILE A 101 -5.19 -5.99 6.63
N THR A 102 -6.03 -6.98 6.85
CA THR A 102 -5.93 -8.28 6.19
C THR A 102 -7.24 -8.70 5.57
N THR A 103 -7.17 -9.47 4.49
CA THR A 103 -8.36 -10.11 3.90
C THR A 103 -8.09 -11.53 3.44
N SER A 104 -9.02 -12.43 3.71
CA SER A 104 -9.10 -13.78 3.12
C SER A 104 -9.95 -13.82 1.85
N ARG A 105 -10.79 -12.80 1.62
CA ARG A 105 -11.75 -12.74 0.51
C ARG A 105 -11.34 -11.67 -0.48
N GLN A 106 -10.79 -12.07 -1.62
CA GLN A 106 -10.54 -11.12 -2.72
C GLN A 106 -11.54 -11.34 -3.83
N ARG A 107 -12.59 -10.53 -3.80
CA ARG A 107 -13.51 -10.40 -4.92
C ARG A 107 -12.95 -9.36 -5.89
N GLU A 108 -13.23 -9.53 -7.18
CA GLU A 108 -12.90 -8.55 -8.23
C GLU A 108 -11.38 -8.20 -8.34
N VAL A 109 -10.52 -9.22 -8.45
CA VAL A 109 -9.08 -9.06 -8.72
C VAL A 109 -8.86 -8.39 -10.08
N ILE A 110 -8.22 -7.23 -10.08
CA ILE A 110 -7.85 -6.45 -11.27
C ILE A 110 -6.56 -6.99 -11.89
N TRP A 111 -5.61 -7.37 -11.03
CA TRP A 111 -4.28 -7.86 -11.42
C TRP A 111 -3.66 -8.71 -10.30
N ARG A 112 -2.73 -9.60 -10.64
CA ARG A 112 -2.02 -10.48 -9.71
C ARG A 112 -0.65 -10.84 -10.28
N ASP A 113 0.35 -10.96 -9.40
CA ASP A 113 1.60 -11.66 -9.63
C ASP A 113 1.93 -12.59 -8.44
N ALA A 114 3.19 -13.01 -8.30
CA ALA A 114 3.66 -13.84 -7.19
C ALA A 114 3.80 -13.11 -5.85
N HIS A 115 3.81 -11.78 -5.85
CA HIS A 115 4.10 -10.96 -4.67
C HIS A 115 2.91 -10.19 -4.13
N GLN A 116 1.94 -9.87 -4.99
CA GLN A 116 0.83 -8.99 -4.67
C GLN A 116 -0.38 -9.22 -5.58
N ILE A 117 -1.50 -8.64 -5.15
CA ILE A 117 -2.72 -8.54 -5.91
C ILE A 117 -3.24 -7.12 -5.89
N VAL A 118 -3.90 -6.72 -6.97
CA VAL A 118 -4.69 -5.49 -7.05
C VAL A 118 -6.15 -5.87 -7.08
N THR A 119 -6.94 -5.39 -6.12
CA THR A 119 -8.39 -5.64 -6.07
C THR A 119 -9.15 -4.33 -6.14
N LYS A 120 -10.39 -4.38 -6.62
CA LYS A 120 -11.32 -3.27 -6.40
C LYS A 120 -11.62 -3.15 -4.89
N PRO A 121 -11.63 -1.93 -4.31
CA PRO A 121 -12.14 -1.71 -2.96
C PRO A 121 -13.61 -2.13 -2.86
N SER A 122 -13.95 -2.87 -1.81
CA SER A 122 -15.31 -3.33 -1.53
C SER A 122 -15.91 -2.61 -0.31
N ALA A 123 -17.23 -2.69 -0.15
CA ALA A 123 -17.92 -2.07 1.00
C ALA A 123 -17.54 -2.70 2.34
N ASP A 124 -17.13 -3.97 2.33
CA ASP A 124 -16.64 -4.73 3.49
C ASP A 124 -15.13 -4.60 3.72
N LEU A 125 -14.45 -3.69 3.01
CA LEU A 125 -13.03 -3.43 3.22
C LEU A 125 -12.79 -3.02 4.69
N PRO A 126 -11.93 -3.72 5.44
CA PRO A 126 -11.59 -3.32 6.79
C PRO A 126 -10.98 -1.91 6.80
N LYS A 127 -11.47 -1.06 7.70
CA LYS A 127 -10.88 0.25 7.98
C LYS A 127 -9.99 0.14 9.21
N ALA A 128 -8.81 0.73 9.14
CA ALA A 128 -7.88 0.75 10.27
C ALA A 128 -8.00 2.02 11.13
N PHE A 129 -8.53 3.09 10.56
CA PHE A 129 -8.66 4.40 11.18
C PHE A 129 -10.14 4.84 11.16
N PRO A 130 -10.61 5.51 12.24
CA PRO A 130 -12.00 5.96 12.38
C PRO A 130 -12.34 7.12 11.44
#